data_AF-A0A0L6VJB7-F1
#
_entry.id   AF-A0A0L6VJB7-F1
#
_cell.length_a   1.000
_cell.length_b   1.000
_cell.length_c   1.000
_cell.angle_alpha   90.00
_cell.angle_beta   90.00
_cell.angle_gamma   90.00
#
_symmetry.space_group_name_H-M   'P 1'
#
loop_
_entity.id
_entity.type
_entity.pdbx_description
1 polymer ?
#
loop_
_entity_poly.entity_id
_entity_poly.type
_entity_poly.pdbx_seq_one_letter_code
_entity_poly.pdbx_strand_id
1 'polypeptide(L)'
;GSSINHSTCTLLYLNENLKPKCHPTPEEVSQGVTGACQKVDSTFFLLNSGRCVITDPKDFKSIIAVIEFTPWKQQTEKDKDNMNVLTTFLHGSKEFINPVAS
;
A
#
# COMPACT_ATOMS: atom_id res chain seq x y z
N GLY A 1 39.85 22.02 0.02
CA GLY A 1 39.35 21.60 -1.29
C GLY A 1 38.22 20.61 -1.08
N SER A 2 37.04 20.97 -1.60
CA SER A 2 35.79 20.21 -1.70
C SER A 2 35.12 19.72 -0.41
N SER A 3 34.26 20.62 0.11
CA SER A 3 33.14 20.30 0.99
C SER A 3 32.13 19.44 0.21
N ILE A 4 31.85 18.23 0.70
CA ILE A 4 30.84 17.36 0.10
C ILE A 4 29.49 17.86 0.62
N ASN A 5 28.74 18.52 -0.25
CA ASN A 5 27.49 19.18 0.09
C ASN A 5 26.45 18.19 0.63
N HIS A 6 25.95 18.51 1.83
CA HIS A 6 24.84 17.87 2.55
C HIS A 6 23.57 17.67 1.68
N SER A 7 23.43 18.42 0.59
CA SER A 7 22.32 18.33 -0.37
C SER A 7 22.31 17.05 -1.22
N THR A 8 23.35 16.21 -1.18
CA THR A 8 23.45 15.03 -2.07
C THR A 8 22.75 13.80 -1.52
N CYS A 9 22.48 13.72 -0.21
CA CYS A 9 21.75 12.60 0.40
C CYS A 9 20.23 12.70 0.22
N THR A 10 19.68 13.91 0.13
CA THR A 10 18.23 14.17 0.11
C THR A 10 17.50 13.61 -1.12
N LEU A 11 18.20 13.27 -2.20
CA LEU A 11 17.58 12.81 -3.46
C LEU A 11 17.46 11.30 -3.62
N LEU A 12 17.92 10.50 -2.64
CA LEU A 12 17.95 9.03 -2.77
C LEU A 12 16.59 8.35 -2.50
N TYR A 13 15.73 8.96 -1.69
CA TYR A 13 14.48 8.30 -1.23
C TYR A 13 13.29 8.40 -2.19
N LEU A 14 13.40 9.21 -3.26
CA LEU A 14 12.34 9.38 -4.26
C LEU A 14 12.67 8.71 -5.60
N ASN A 15 13.83 8.05 -5.72
CA ASN A 15 14.27 7.44 -6.97
C ASN A 15 14.29 5.92 -6.83
N GLU A 16 13.32 5.26 -7.46
CA GLU A 16 13.15 3.80 -7.49
C GLU A 16 14.37 3.06 -8.08
N ASN A 17 15.32 3.80 -8.68
CA ASN A 17 16.52 3.27 -9.33
C ASN A 17 17.78 3.24 -8.46
N LEU A 18 17.73 3.71 -7.20
CA LEU A 18 18.92 3.79 -6.34
C LEU A 18 18.77 2.87 -5.13
N LYS A 19 19.57 1.79 -5.07
CA LYS A 19 19.69 0.95 -3.86
C LYS A 19 20.40 1.74 -2.76
N PRO A 20 19.78 1.97 -1.59
CA PRO A 20 20.43 2.69 -0.50
C PRO A 20 21.61 1.86 0.02
N LYS A 21 22.79 2.49 0.15
CA LYS A 21 24.01 1.87 0.66
C LYS A 21 24.19 2.02 2.19
N CYS A 22 23.35 2.80 2.85
CA CYS A 22 23.43 3.14 4.27
C CYS A 22 22.05 3.04 4.93
N HIS A 23 22.03 2.80 6.25
CA HIS A 23 20.80 2.87 7.03
C HIS A 23 20.22 4.29 7.02
N PRO A 24 18.89 4.45 6.89
CA PRO A 24 18.27 5.76 6.92
C PRO A 24 18.37 6.40 8.32
N THR A 25 18.53 7.72 8.32
CA THR A 25 18.47 8.55 9.51
C THR A 25 17.03 8.68 10.03
N PRO A 26 16.82 9.03 11.31
CA PRO A 26 15.47 9.26 11.85
C PRO A 26 14.68 10.33 11.07
N GLU A 27 15.37 11.34 10.54
CA GLU A 27 14.77 12.40 9.73
C GLU A 27 14.31 11.88 8.36
N GLU A 28 15.12 11.07 7.67
CA GLU A 28 14.74 10.44 6.41
C GLU A 28 13.54 9.48 6.58
N VAL A 29 13.50 8.74 7.69
CA VAL A 29 12.33 7.92 8.05
C VAL A 29 11.10 8.81 8.25
N SER A 30 11.22 9.90 9.00
CA SER A 30 10.11 10.82 9.23
C SER A 30 9.59 11.47 7.94
N GLN A 31 10.49 11.89 7.05
CA GLN A 31 10.14 12.44 5.74
C GLN A 31 9.49 11.40 4.84
N GLY A 32 10.03 10.18 4.81
CA GLY A 32 9.47 9.06 4.06
C GLY A 32 8.07 8.67 4.53
N VAL A 33 7.86 8.60 5.85
CA VAL A 33 6.54 8.35 6.46
C VAL A 33 5.56 9.48 6.11
N THR A 34 5.99 10.73 6.24
CA THR A 34 5.15 11.89 5.89
C THR A 34 4.73 11.88 4.42
N GLY A 35 5.67 11.60 3.51
CA GLY A 35 5.38 11.49 2.08
C GLY A 35 4.45 10.31 1.75
N ALA A 36 4.61 9.17 2.45
CA ALA A 36 3.72 8.03 2.31
C ALA A 36 2.29 8.37 2.78
N CYS A 37 2.14 9.04 3.94
CA CYS A 37 0.86 9.51 4.44
C CYS A 37 0.17 10.45 3.45
N GLN A 38 0.88 11.49 2.96
CA GLN A 38 0.33 12.43 1.97
C GLN A 38 -0.12 11.73 0.67
N LYS A 39 0.64 10.71 0.23
CA LYS A 39 0.27 9.92 -0.94
C LYS A 39 -0.99 9.11 -0.69
N VAL A 40 -1.09 8.44 0.46
CA VAL A 40 -2.30 7.71 0.86
C VAL A 40 -3.49 8.66 0.97
N ASP A 41 -3.36 9.80 1.63
CA ASP A 41 -4.45 10.77 1.80
C ASP A 41 -4.98 11.31 0.46
N SER A 42 -4.12 11.41 -0.56
CA SER A 42 -4.49 11.91 -1.89
C SER A 42 -4.97 10.85 -2.87
N THR A 43 -4.66 9.56 -2.65
CA THR A 43 -5.01 8.48 -3.60
C THR A 43 -5.93 7.41 -3.01
N PHE A 44 -6.04 7.32 -1.69
CA PHE A 44 -6.89 6.35 -1.03
C PHE A 44 -8.33 6.82 -1.02
N PHE A 45 -9.20 6.00 -1.59
CA PHE A 45 -10.64 6.20 -1.54
C PHE A 45 -11.25 5.06 -0.74
N LEU A 46 -11.78 5.38 0.44
CA LEU A 46 -12.52 4.42 1.24
C LEU A 46 -13.86 4.10 0.56
N LEU A 47 -14.02 2.86 0.12
CA LEU A 47 -15.23 2.40 -0.56
C LEU A 47 -16.32 2.11 0.48
N ASN A 48 -17.08 3.13 0.87
CA ASN A 48 -18.19 2.97 1.82
C ASN A 48 -19.49 2.46 1.18
N SER A 49 -19.67 2.69 -0.13
CA SER A 49 -20.80 2.22 -0.92
C SER A 49 -20.54 2.47 -2.41
N GLY A 50 -21.11 1.65 -3.30
CA GLY A 50 -21.10 1.89 -4.75
C GLY A 50 -20.28 0.87 -5.54
N ARG A 51 -20.42 0.95 -6.86
CA ARG A 51 -19.69 0.12 -7.84
C ARG A 51 -18.28 0.69 -8.02
N CYS A 52 -17.26 -0.02 -7.56
CA CYS A 52 -15.88 0.40 -7.77
C CYS A 52 -15.42 -0.06 -9.16
N VAL A 53 -14.94 0.87 -9.98
CA VAL A 53 -14.47 0.60 -11.33
C VAL A 53 -12.97 0.87 -11.37
N ILE A 54 -12.20 -0.15 -11.67
CA ILE A 54 -10.77 -0.06 -11.94
C ILE A 54 -10.61 0.16 -13.44
N THR A 55 -10.04 1.30 -13.84
CA THR A 55 -9.78 1.66 -15.23
C THR A 55 -8.30 1.53 -15.56
N ASP A 56 -7.96 1.39 -16.85
CA ASP A 56 -6.58 1.43 -17.31
C ASP A 56 -5.98 2.84 -17.05
N PRO A 57 -4.85 2.95 -16.33
CA PRO A 57 -4.18 4.23 -16.13
C PRO A 57 -3.75 4.93 -17.43
N LYS A 58 -3.57 4.18 -18.52
CA LYS A 58 -3.19 4.69 -19.84
C LYS A 58 -4.40 5.07 -20.70
N ASP A 59 -5.56 4.48 -20.45
CA ASP A 59 -6.82 4.80 -21.11
C ASP A 59 -7.99 4.74 -20.11
N PHE A 60 -8.37 5.90 -19.60
CA PHE A 60 -9.46 6.03 -18.61
C PHE A 60 -10.84 5.61 -19.14
N LYS A 61 -10.99 5.38 -20.45
CA LYS A 61 -12.22 4.82 -21.03
C LYS A 61 -12.24 3.29 -20.99
N SER A 62 -11.09 2.66 -20.82
CA SER A 62 -10.95 1.21 -20.71
C SER A 62 -11.13 0.76 -19.26
N ILE A 63 -12.07 -0.16 -19.03
CA ILE A 63 -12.33 -0.75 -17.72
C ILE A 63 -11.53 -2.05 -17.60
N ILE A 64 -10.69 -2.15 -16.58
CA ILE A 64 -9.97 -3.38 -16.21
C ILE A 64 -10.90 -4.29 -15.41
N ALA A 65 -11.54 -3.76 -14.38
CA ALA A 65 -12.38 -4.55 -13.48
C ALA A 65 -13.48 -3.71 -12.84
N VAL A 66 -14.56 -4.39 -12.46
CA VAL A 66 -15.63 -3.82 -11.64
C VAL A 66 -15.74 -4.65 -10.38
N ILE A 67 -15.61 -4.00 -9.22
CA ILE A 67 -15.74 -4.62 -7.91
C ILE A 67 -17.13 -4.31 -7.37
N GLU A 68 -17.85 -5.37 -7.02
CA GLU A 68 -19.15 -5.32 -6.37
C GLU A 68 -19.06 -5.99 -5.00
N PHE A 69 -19.62 -5.32 -3.99
CA PHE A 69 -19.59 -5.81 -2.61
C PHE A 69 -20.87 -6.59 -2.32
N THR A 70 -20.73 -7.89 -2.11
CA THR A 70 -21.83 -8.76 -1.69
C THR A 70 -21.89 -8.81 -0.17
N PRO A 71 -22.99 -8.38 0.48
CA PRO A 71 -23.16 -8.45 1.92
C PRO A 71 -22.97 -9.88 2.45
N TRP A 72 -22.35 -10.03 3.64
CA TRP A 72 -22.07 -11.34 4.24
C TRP A 72 -23.31 -12.26 4.35
N LYS A 73 -24.48 -11.68 4.67
CA LYS A 73 -25.76 -12.41 4.78
C LYS A 73 -26.22 -13.01 3.45
N GLN A 74 -25.72 -12.50 2.32
CA GLN A 74 -26.07 -12.93 0.96
C GLN A 74 -25.01 -13.89 0.37
N GLN A 75 -23.92 -14.16 1.10
CA GLN A 75 -22.90 -15.11 0.68
C GLN A 75 -23.42 -16.56 0.78
N THR A 76 -23.02 -17.41 -0.16
CA THR A 76 -23.31 -18.85 -0.04
C THR A 76 -22.47 -19.47 1.08
N GLU A 77 -22.91 -20.58 1.67
CA GLU A 77 -22.11 -21.29 2.69
C GLU A 77 -20.72 -21.67 2.15
N LYS A 78 -20.62 -22.07 0.88
CA LYS A 78 -19.35 -22.37 0.21
C LYS A 78 -18.42 -21.16 0.14
N ASP A 79 -18.95 -19.97 -0.14
CA ASP A 79 -18.15 -18.74 -0.21
C ASP A 79 -17.62 -18.36 1.18
N LYS A 80 -18.44 -18.55 2.22
CA LYS A 80 -18.03 -18.35 3.61
C LYS A 80 -16.93 -19.32 4.02
N ASP A 81 -17.06 -20.60 3.66
CA ASP A 81 -16.05 -21.61 3.96
C ASP A 81 -14.71 -21.27 3.29
N ASN A 82 -14.74 -20.90 2.01
CA ASN A 82 -13.54 -20.45 1.29
C ASN A 82 -12.92 -19.20 1.95
N MET A 83 -13.75 -18.26 2.42
CA MET A 83 -13.26 -17.11 3.17
C MET A 83 -12.65 -17.47 4.52
N ASN A 84 -13.22 -18.44 5.23
CA ASN A 84 -12.67 -18.94 6.48
C ASN A 84 -11.30 -19.59 6.26
N VAL A 85 -11.09 -20.31 5.15
CA VAL A 85 -9.77 -20.87 4.81
C VAL A 85 -8.74 -19.75 4.63
N LEU A 86 -9.03 -18.74 3.79
CA LEU A 86 -8.09 -17.65 3.54
C LEU A 86 -7.81 -16.83 4.81
N THR A 87 -8.85 -16.47 5.56
CA THR A 87 -8.70 -15.67 6.77
C THR A 87 -7.95 -16.42 7.87
N THR A 88 -8.16 -17.72 8.02
CA THR A 88 -7.38 -18.57 8.94
C THR A 88 -5.91 -18.61 8.54
N PHE A 89 -5.62 -18.77 7.24
CA PHE A 89 -4.25 -18.74 6.73
C PHE A 89 -3.57 -17.40 7.01
N LEU A 90 -4.22 -16.27 6.69
CA LEU A 90 -3.68 -14.94 6.94
C LEU A 90 -3.50 -14.68 8.44
N HIS A 91 -4.41 -15.18 9.27
CA HIS A 91 -4.30 -15.08 10.72
C HIS A 91 -3.07 -15.81 11.26
N GLY A 92 -2.84 -17.06 10.82
CA GLY A 92 -1.62 -17.80 11.18
C GLY A 92 -0.35 -17.17 10.60
N SER A 93 -0.46 -16.44 9.49
CA SER A 93 0.67 -15.78 8.85
C SER A 93 1.17 -14.54 9.60
N LYS A 94 0.42 -14.03 10.60
CA LYS A 94 0.80 -12.85 11.39
C LYS A 94 2.17 -12.99 12.06
N GLU A 95 2.57 -14.20 12.44
CA GLU A 95 3.89 -14.45 13.04
C GLU A 95 5.05 -14.21 12.06
N PHE A 96 4.79 -14.24 10.75
CA PHE A 96 5.79 -14.03 9.69
C PHE A 96 5.76 -12.60 9.11
N ILE A 97 4.74 -11.82 9.47
CA ILE A 97 4.62 -10.42 9.05
C ILE A 97 5.14 -9.58 10.22
N ASN A 98 6.21 -8.82 9.97
CA ASN A 98 6.85 -8.00 11.01
C ASN A 98 5.79 -7.08 11.65
N PRO A 99 5.51 -7.18 12.97
CA PRO A 99 4.56 -6.29 13.60
C PRO A 99 5.08 -4.87 13.43
N VAL A 100 4.28 -4.01 12.79
CA VAL A 100 4.53 -2.58 12.79
C VAL A 100 4.33 -2.16 14.23
N ALA A 101 5.42 -2.00 14.98
CA ALA A 101 5.37 -1.59 16.38
C ALA A 101 4.53 -0.31 16.49
N SER A 102 3.48 -0.36 17.32
CA SER A 102 2.63 0.79 17.64
C SER A 102 3.33 1.75 18.58
#